data_AF-A0A7C4R814-F1
#
_entry.id   AF-A0A7C4R814-F1
#
_cell.length_a   1.000
_cell.length_b   1.000
_cell.length_c   1.000
_cell.angle_alpha   90.00
_cell.angle_beta   90.00
_cell.angle_gamma   90.00
#
_symmetry.space_group_name_H-M   'P 1'
#
loop_
_entity.id
_entity.type
_entity.pdbx_description
1 polymer ?
#
loop_
_entity_poly.entity_id
_entity_poly.type
_entity_poly.pdbx_seq_one_letter_code
_entity_poly.pdbx_strand_id
1 'polypeptide(L)'
;MVFSWVFVLGLEEKVAEIARAYGWNVELRKKHGSRVQDLILKRGGLVFVVQVKDLSSPAGPRAVSQTKKDFDEYIRHLLKEKLGITVIPVLVSNDISDKARRRALSYGVRYYTLGDLEKMLK
;
A
#
# COMPACT_ATOMS: atom_id res chain seq x y z
N MET A 1 35.92 -21.98 22.60
CA MET A 1 35.32 -20.77 21.99
C MET A 1 34.26 -21.23 21.02
N VAL A 2 32.99 -21.14 21.40
CA VAL A 2 31.86 -21.34 20.47
C VAL A 2 31.31 -19.94 20.24
N PHE A 3 31.49 -19.43 19.02
CA PHE A 3 30.89 -18.16 18.62
C PHE A 3 29.38 -18.36 18.53
N SER A 4 28.66 -17.85 19.53
CA SER A 4 27.20 -17.72 19.49
C SER A 4 26.86 -16.59 18.52
N TRP A 5 26.42 -16.94 17.31
CA TRP A 5 25.81 -16.01 16.38
C TRP A 5 24.42 -15.66 16.90
N VAL A 6 24.33 -14.63 17.74
CA VAL A 6 23.04 -14.01 18.07
C VAL A 6 22.59 -13.24 16.84
N PHE A 7 21.80 -13.87 15.98
CA PHE A 7 21.06 -13.20 14.93
C PHE A 7 20.09 -12.20 15.57
N VAL A 8 20.37 -10.91 15.47
CA VAL A 8 19.40 -9.86 15.82
C VAL A 8 18.38 -9.82 14.68
N LEU A 9 17.32 -10.63 14.78
CA LEU A 9 16.20 -10.61 13.84
C LEU A 9 15.62 -9.20 13.73
N GLY A 10 15.42 -8.73 12.50
CA GLY A 10 14.76 -7.45 12.22
C GLY A 10 13.31 -7.45 12.75
N LEU A 11 12.76 -6.29 13.07
CA LEU A 11 11.37 -6.20 13.56
C LEU A 11 10.35 -6.80 12.58
N GLU A 12 10.60 -6.66 11.27
CA GLU A 12 9.81 -7.31 10.21
C GLU A 12 9.77 -8.84 10.37
N GLU A 13 10.92 -9.46 10.66
CA GLU A 13 11.05 -10.91 10.83
C GLU A 13 10.34 -11.39 12.11
N LYS A 14 10.45 -10.62 13.20
CA LYS A 14 9.72 -10.93 14.45
C LYS A 14 8.21 -10.90 14.24
N VAL A 15 7.69 -9.90 13.53
CA VAL A 15 6.26 -9.83 13.19
C VAL A 15 5.86 -11.02 12.30
N ALA A 16 6.70 -11.39 11.34
CA ALA A 16 6.46 -12.53 10.47
C ALA A 16 6.42 -13.86 11.26
N GLU A 17 7.36 -14.09 12.18
CA GLU A 17 7.38 -15.29 13.03
C GLU A 17 6.14 -15.40 13.90
N ILE A 18 5.76 -14.31 14.57
CA ILE A 18 4.54 -14.24 15.38
C ILE A 18 3.32 -14.57 14.51
N ALA A 19 3.19 -13.94 13.34
CA ALA A 19 2.07 -14.18 12.45
C ALA A 19 1.99 -15.65 12.00
N ARG A 20 3.12 -16.26 11.62
CA ARG A 20 3.17 -17.69 11.24
C ARG A 20 2.76 -18.59 12.40
N ALA A 21 3.24 -18.32 13.61
CA ALA A 21 2.88 -19.10 14.81
C ALA A 21 1.36 -19.08 15.10
N TYR A 22 0.67 -17.99 14.74
CA TYR A 22 -0.78 -17.85 14.84
C TYR A 22 -1.55 -18.25 13.56
N GLY A 23 -0.91 -19.02 12.68
CA GLY A 23 -1.54 -19.63 11.51
C GLY A 23 -1.78 -18.67 10.34
N TRP A 24 -1.03 -17.57 10.26
CA TRP A 24 -1.08 -16.68 9.10
C TRP A 24 -0.09 -17.14 8.02
N ASN A 25 -0.51 -17.05 6.76
CA ASN A 25 0.41 -17.07 5.64
C ASN A 25 1.09 -15.71 5.53
N VAL A 26 2.42 -15.70 5.43
CA VAL A 26 3.23 -14.47 5.44
C VAL A 26 4.02 -14.36 4.14
N GLU A 27 3.81 -13.27 3.41
CA GLU A 27 4.61 -12.88 2.26
C GLU A 27 5.51 -11.70 2.65
N LEU A 28 6.84 -11.90 2.61
CA LEU A 28 7.83 -10.86 2.89
C LEU A 28 8.12 -10.03 1.63
N ARG A 29 8.37 -8.72 1.81
CA ARG A 29 8.92 -7.76 0.82
C ARG A 29 8.59 -8.05 -0.64
N LYS A 30 7.41 -7.59 -1.07
CA LYS A 30 7.06 -7.48 -2.49
C LYS A 30 7.10 -6.03 -2.95
N LYS A 31 7.73 -5.82 -4.11
CA LYS A 31 7.55 -4.60 -4.89
C LYS A 31 6.25 -4.72 -5.68
N HIS A 32 5.28 -3.88 -5.34
CA HIS A 32 4.08 -3.70 -6.16
C HIS A 32 4.19 -2.32 -6.78
N GLY A 33 4.13 -2.23 -8.11
CA GLY A 33 4.31 -0.96 -8.81
C GLY A 33 5.63 -0.27 -8.46
N SER A 34 5.51 0.89 -7.81
CA SER A 34 6.66 1.73 -7.44
C SER A 34 7.01 1.69 -5.95
N ARG A 35 6.20 1.01 -5.12
CA ARG A 35 6.40 0.95 -3.67
C ARG A 35 6.79 -0.45 -3.20
N VAL A 36 7.47 -0.46 -2.07
CA VAL A 36 7.89 -1.67 -1.36
C VAL A 36 7.00 -1.77 -0.13
N GLN A 37 6.36 -2.93 0.04
CA GLN A 37 5.59 -3.27 1.23
C GLN A 37 6.43 -4.19 2.10
N ASP A 38 6.34 -4.07 3.43
CA ASP A 38 7.16 -4.90 4.32
C ASP A 38 6.59 -6.33 4.39
N LEU A 39 5.29 -6.46 4.70
CA LEU A 39 4.64 -7.75 4.94
C LEU A 39 3.20 -7.76 4.43
N ILE A 40 2.78 -8.86 3.81
CA ILE A 40 1.37 -9.21 3.60
C ILE A 40 1.04 -10.44 4.42
N LEU A 41 0.03 -10.35 5.29
CA LEU A 41 -0.44 -11.46 6.11
C LEU A 41 -1.82 -11.90 5.64
N LYS A 42 -2.03 -13.20 5.42
CA LYS A 42 -3.30 -13.74 4.94
C LYS A 42 -3.79 -14.87 5.84
N ARG A 43 -5.09 -14.86 6.17
CA ARG A 43 -5.75 -15.97 6.86
C ARG A 43 -7.22 -16.07 6.41
N GLY A 44 -7.55 -17.12 5.67
CA GLY A 44 -8.83 -17.22 4.99
C GLY A 44 -9.06 -16.05 4.03
N GLY A 45 -10.20 -15.35 4.16
CA GLY A 45 -10.51 -14.15 3.38
C GLY A 45 -9.94 -12.84 3.95
N LEU A 46 -9.24 -12.88 5.09
CA LEU A 46 -8.69 -11.68 5.73
C LEU A 46 -7.24 -11.44 5.29
N VAL A 47 -6.94 -10.20 4.92
CA VAL A 47 -5.59 -9.78 4.52
C VAL A 47 -5.16 -8.52 5.26
N PHE A 48 -3.99 -8.56 5.88
CA PHE A 48 -3.33 -7.38 6.43
C PHE A 48 -2.18 -6.95 5.53
N VAL A 49 -2.22 -5.67 5.15
CA VAL A 49 -1.08 -4.97 4.53
C VAL A 49 -0.35 -4.28 5.66
N VAL A 50 0.83 -4.78 6.02
CA VAL A 50 1.53 -4.37 7.24
C VAL A 50 2.77 -3.58 6.86
N GLN A 51 2.79 -2.33 7.34
CA GLN A 51 3.99 -1.51 7.37
C GLN A 51 4.60 -1.62 8.76
N VAL A 52 5.88 -1.97 8.82
CA VAL A 52 6.67 -2.00 10.03
C VAL A 52 7.48 -0.72 10.08
N LYS A 53 7.46 -0.06 11.25
CA LYS A 53 8.29 1.10 11.51
C LYS A 53 9.13 0.81 12.75
N ASP A 54 10.33 1.37 12.78
CA ASP A 54 11.17 1.37 13.97
C ASP A 54 10.39 1.88 15.20
N LEU A 55 10.54 1.16 16.31
CA LEU A 55 9.85 1.40 17.59
C LEU A 55 10.55 2.46 18.44
N SER A 56 11.72 2.96 18.00
CA SER A 56 12.48 4.00 18.71
C SER A 56 11.71 5.33 18.88
N SER A 57 10.65 5.55 18.10
CA SER A 57 9.78 6.72 18.21
C SER A 57 8.32 6.38 17.90
N PRO A 58 7.35 7.08 18.51
CA PRO A 58 5.94 6.90 18.17
C PRO A 58 5.67 7.09 16.67
N ALA A 59 4.74 6.31 16.13
CA ALA A 59 4.31 6.47 14.75
C ALA A 59 3.55 7.80 14.58
N GLY A 60 4.12 8.74 13.81
CA GLY A 60 3.43 9.98 13.45
C GLY A 60 2.40 9.82 12.31
N PRO A 61 1.59 10.85 12.02
CA PRO A 61 0.53 10.81 11.00
C PRO A 61 0.99 10.39 9.59
N ARG A 62 2.26 10.64 9.26
CA ARG A 62 2.85 10.20 8.00
C ARG A 62 2.92 8.67 7.88
N ALA A 63 3.17 7.95 8.98
CA ALA A 63 3.21 6.49 8.97
C ALA A 63 1.81 5.91 8.67
N VAL A 64 0.77 6.51 9.24
CA VAL A 64 -0.64 6.16 8.93
C VAL A 64 -0.95 6.43 7.46
N SER A 65 -0.57 7.61 6.96
CA SER A 65 -0.79 7.97 5.56
C SER A 65 -0.05 7.06 4.59
N GLN A 66 1.16 6.61 4.95
CA GLN A 66 1.95 5.68 4.15
C GLN A 66 1.29 4.30 4.12
N THR A 67 0.93 3.76 5.29
CA THR A 67 0.23 2.46 5.42
C THR A 67 -1.06 2.44 4.58
N LYS A 68 -1.83 3.53 4.57
CA LYS A 68 -3.03 3.64 3.73
C LYS A 68 -2.70 3.61 2.23
N LYS A 69 -1.62 4.28 1.79
CA LYS A 69 -1.17 4.23 0.40
C LYS A 69 -0.73 2.83 -0.01
N ASP A 70 -0.02 2.13 0.87
CA ASP A 70 0.45 0.78 0.62
C ASP A 70 -0.72 -0.20 0.50
N PHE A 71 -1.75 -0.03 1.35
CA PHE A 71 -3.03 -0.72 1.21
C PHE A 71 -3.71 -0.44 -0.14
N ASP A 72 -3.82 0.83 -0.54
CA ASP A 72 -4.47 1.19 -1.81
C ASP A 72 -3.72 0.59 -3.02
N GLU A 73 -2.39 0.53 -2.96
CA GLU A 73 -1.57 -0.11 -3.99
C GLU A 73 -1.72 -1.64 -4.01
N TYR A 74 -1.81 -2.28 -2.84
CA TYR A 74 -2.12 -3.70 -2.75
C TYR A 74 -3.49 -4.04 -3.36
N ILE A 75 -4.52 -3.23 -3.08
CA ILE A 75 -5.85 -3.41 -3.69
C ILE A 75 -5.78 -3.26 -5.22
N ARG A 76 -5.08 -2.24 -5.73
CA ARG A 76 -4.90 -2.07 -7.19
C ARG A 76 -4.20 -3.28 -7.82
N HIS A 77 -3.17 -3.80 -7.15
CA HIS A 77 -2.48 -5.02 -7.59
C HIS A 77 -3.41 -6.23 -7.60
N LEU A 78 -4.23 -6.43 -6.56
CA LEU A 78 -5.21 -7.51 -6.52
C LEU A 78 -6.22 -7.40 -7.67
N LEU A 79 -6.80 -6.22 -7.88
CA LEU A 79 -7.76 -5.97 -8.96
C LEU A 79 -7.13 -6.27 -10.33
N LYS A 80 -5.88 -5.84 -10.53
CA LYS A 80 -5.18 -6.04 -11.80
C LYS A 80 -4.78 -7.50 -12.02
N GLU A 81 -4.15 -8.15 -11.06
CA GLU A 81 -3.60 -9.50 -11.24
C GLU A 81 -4.64 -10.61 -11.09
N LYS A 82 -5.63 -10.42 -10.20
CA LYS A 82 -6.66 -11.44 -9.97
C LYS A 82 -7.86 -11.26 -10.88
N LEU A 83 -8.24 -10.02 -11.17
CA LEU A 83 -9.45 -9.74 -11.95
C LEU A 83 -9.16 -9.17 -13.34
N GLY A 84 -7.91 -8.80 -13.65
CA GLY A 84 -7.59 -8.14 -14.92
C GLY A 84 -8.12 -6.71 -15.03
N ILE A 85 -8.55 -6.11 -13.92
CA ILE A 85 -9.24 -4.81 -13.91
C ILE A 85 -8.27 -3.70 -13.49
N THR A 86 -8.27 -2.60 -14.25
CA THR A 86 -7.61 -1.36 -13.84
C THR A 86 -8.66 -0.36 -13.36
N VAL A 87 -8.63 0.00 -12.08
CA VAL A 87 -9.52 1.02 -11.50
C VAL A 87 -8.77 2.34 -11.40
N ILE A 88 -9.34 3.38 -12.00
CA ILE A 88 -8.76 4.73 -12.04
C ILE A 88 -9.75 5.68 -11.34
N PRO A 89 -9.37 6.33 -10.24
CA PRO A 89 -10.22 7.33 -9.62
C PRO A 89 -10.27 8.59 -10.50
N VAL A 90 -11.47 9.09 -10.74
CA VAL A 90 -11.74 10.23 -11.60
C VAL A 90 -12.53 11.30 -10.83
N LEU A 91 -12.07 12.55 -10.92
CA LEU A 91 -12.77 13.74 -10.45
C LEU A 91 -13.24 14.55 -11.66
N VAL A 92 -14.51 14.90 -11.69
CA VAL A 92 -15.09 15.77 -12.72
C VAL A 92 -15.52 17.07 -12.07
N SER A 93 -15.07 18.20 -12.60
CA SER A 93 -15.50 19.54 -12.19
C SER A 93 -15.19 20.52 -13.33
N ASN A 94 -15.85 21.67 -13.35
CA ASN A 94 -15.54 22.72 -14.32
C ASN A 94 -14.17 23.35 -14.08
N ASP A 95 -13.74 23.41 -12.82
CA ASP A 95 -12.43 23.94 -12.44
C ASP A 95 -11.81 23.17 -11.25
N ILE A 96 -10.50 23.34 -11.06
CA ILE A 96 -9.72 22.76 -9.96
C ILE A 96 -8.60 23.72 -9.52
N SER A 97 -8.56 24.01 -8.22
CA SER A 97 -7.48 24.82 -7.63
C SER A 97 -6.12 24.12 -7.70
N ASP A 98 -5.02 24.88 -7.70
CA ASP A 98 -3.65 24.32 -7.73
C ASP A 98 -3.35 23.40 -6.54
N LYS A 99 -3.91 23.70 -5.37
CA LYS A 99 -3.77 22.86 -4.18
C LYS A 99 -4.49 21.52 -4.39
N ALA A 100 -5.70 21.54 -4.94
CA ALA A 100 -6.44 20.33 -5.26
C ALA A 100 -5.78 19.53 -6.39
N ARG A 101 -5.25 20.19 -7.43
CA ARG A 101 -4.50 19.56 -8.54
C ARG A 101 -3.28 18.80 -8.03
N ARG A 102 -2.46 19.42 -7.18
CA ARG A 102 -1.31 18.76 -6.53
C ARG A 102 -1.73 17.54 -5.70
N ARG A 103 -2.84 17.67 -4.97
CA ARG A 103 -3.38 16.58 -4.14
C ARG A 103 -3.90 15.41 -5.01
N ALA A 104 -4.64 15.71 -6.08
CA ALA A 104 -5.14 14.74 -7.04
C ALA A 104 -3.98 13.94 -7.65
N LEU A 105 -2.93 14.62 -8.11
CA LEU A 105 -1.72 13.97 -8.62
C LEU A 105 -1.08 13.03 -7.58
N SER A 106 -0.99 13.46 -6.33
CA SER A 106 -0.38 12.65 -5.25
C SER A 106 -1.15 11.37 -4.92
N TYR A 107 -2.45 11.33 -5.26
CA TYR A 107 -3.32 10.16 -5.07
C TYR A 107 -3.57 9.37 -6.37
N GLY A 108 -3.06 9.86 -7.51
CA GLY A 108 -3.31 9.27 -8.82
C GLY A 108 -4.75 9.47 -9.30
N VAL A 109 -5.43 10.55 -8.87
CA VAL A 109 -6.77 10.93 -9.33
C VAL A 109 -6.65 11.69 -10.64
N ARG A 110 -7.38 11.25 -11.67
CA ARG A 110 -7.49 11.98 -12.92
C ARG A 110 -8.56 13.05 -12.81
N TYR A 111 -8.28 14.23 -13.35
CA TYR A 111 -9.22 15.33 -13.39
C TYR A 111 -9.67 15.56 -14.84
N TYR A 112 -10.96 15.77 -15.03
CA TYR A 112 -11.54 16.14 -16.32
C TYR A 112 -12.58 17.24 -16.13
N THR A 113 -12.70 18.13 -17.11
CA THR A 113 -13.96 18.85 -17.31
C THR A 113 -15.01 17.92 -17.90
N LEU A 114 -16.29 18.31 -17.88
CA LEU A 114 -17.34 17.50 -18.51
C LEU A 114 -17.05 17.24 -19.99
N GLY A 115 -16.59 18.26 -20.72
CA GLY A 115 -16.24 18.14 -22.14
C GLY A 115 -15.03 17.24 -22.38
N ASP A 116 -14.00 17.28 -21.51
CA ASP A 116 -12.85 16.38 -21.63
C ASP A 116 -13.22 14.92 -21.35
N LEU A 117 -14.10 14.69 -20.36
CA LEU A 117 -14.60 13.36 -20.05
C LEU A 117 -15.43 12.82 -21.21
N GLU A 118 -16.34 13.62 -21.77
CA GLU A 118 -17.15 13.21 -22.92
C GLU A 118 -16.28 12.78 -24.10
N LYS A 119 -15.21 13.53 -24.40
CA LYS A 119 -14.24 13.17 -25.44
C LYS A 119 -13.50 11.87 -25.16
N MET A 120 -13.17 11.61 -23.90
CA MET A 120 -12.46 10.39 -23.48
C MET A 120 -13.36 9.14 -23.53
N LEU A 121 -14.67 9.30 -23.32
CA LEU A 121 -15.63 8.19 -23.30
C LEU A 121 -16.13 7.76 -24.68
N LYS A 122 -15.87 8.57 -25.73
CA LYS A 122 -16.13 8.23 -27.13
C LYS A 122 -14.93 7.49 -27.70
#